data_AF-A0A8I0S6A8-F1
#
_entry.id   AF-A0A8I0S6A8-F1
#
_cell.length_a   1.000
_cell.length_b   1.000
_cell.length_c   1.000
_cell.angle_alpha   90.00
_cell.angle_beta   90.00
_cell.angle_gamma   90.00
#
_symmetry.space_group_name_H-M   'P 1'
#
loop_
_entity.id
_entity.type
_entity.pdbx_description
1 polymer ?
#
loop_
_entity_poly.entity_id
_entity_poly.type
_entity_poly.pdbx_seq_one_letter_code
_entity_poly.pdbx_strand_id
1 'polypeptide(L)'
;MKDLHPLFVCVLGSFLLIGCGNKNASTEVLRPDENAALSQRLEPTHRPVLVEAKFLQPFLNQQLAEADVSGFRDYLHAQEGNRSALQQFRDKLQLKANQILVLGVEKPGQQSLQEFLNNDLFASANDLVINHARFLKTPVEGQGKGEFETTEQYQQRLHAENAKHKKLTAQVNVDLGRLEDALNYLAAPIPINVLSPTAEDSAQYDVDRQVMHIQASSTTTADYYSSLVSTLNLIFSASVKDAEIILGNLRDERDKRNYLGFIFSVQQGQLRIDQVILYQHNNNDDRYLRLATINPSQLYLSTRPLIADESNQSLNSKQPYPLQQKLPFQFGLKNYREPEQQAPEPILESRPPTEEELTQLSLEAASSETEGAL
;
A
#
# COMPACT_ATOMS: atom_id res chain seq x y z
N MET A 1 35.30 54.50 34.57
CA MET A 1 36.68 54.02 34.39
C MET A 1 36.60 52.68 33.69
N LYS A 2 37.20 52.59 32.48
CA LYS A 2 37.84 51.42 31.83
C LYS A 2 37.08 50.06 31.83
N ASP A 3 36.88 49.32 30.75
CA ASP A 3 37.46 49.35 29.40
C ASP A 3 36.72 48.32 28.50
N LEU A 4 36.72 48.60 27.19
CA LEU A 4 36.76 47.70 26.01
C LEU A 4 35.60 46.74 25.61
N HIS A 5 34.96 47.09 24.48
CA HIS A 5 34.59 46.18 23.36
C HIS A 5 35.84 45.86 22.49
N PRO A 6 35.87 44.98 21.45
CA PRO A 6 34.75 44.43 20.65
C PRO A 6 34.89 42.97 20.10
N LEU A 7 33.81 42.44 19.48
CA LEU A 7 33.74 41.73 18.17
C LEU A 7 32.35 41.07 18.08
N PHE A 8 31.39 41.68 17.39
CA PHE A 8 30.98 41.34 16.01
C PHE A 8 30.83 39.83 15.77
N VAL A 9 29.59 39.35 15.60
CA VAL A 9 29.00 38.99 14.28
C VAL A 9 27.52 38.60 14.48
N CYS A 10 26.73 39.06 13.52
CA CYS A 10 25.29 39.08 13.38
C CYS A 10 24.57 37.72 13.45
N VAL A 11 23.52 37.62 14.26
CA VAL A 11 22.25 36.97 13.86
C VAL A 11 21.09 37.79 14.48
N LEU A 12 20.69 38.83 13.75
CA LEU A 12 19.50 39.64 14.02
C LEU A 12 18.48 39.32 12.93
N GLY A 13 17.22 39.11 13.31
CA GLY A 13 16.07 38.93 12.41
C GLY A 13 15.31 37.63 12.68
N SER A 14 14.77 37.40 13.88
CA SER A 14 13.52 37.98 14.40
C SER A 14 12.27 37.55 13.62
N PHE A 15 11.53 36.62 14.24
CA PHE A 15 10.09 36.65 14.47
C PHE A 15 9.21 37.66 13.72
N LEU A 16 8.10 37.10 13.22
CA LEU A 16 6.75 37.68 13.16
C LEU A 16 6.56 38.96 12.35
N LEU A 17 5.98 38.80 11.15
CA LEU A 17 4.98 39.73 10.64
C LEU A 17 3.72 38.97 10.22
N ILE A 18 2.72 39.07 11.09
CA ILE A 18 1.30 38.98 10.74
C ILE A 18 1.00 40.20 9.85
N GLY A 19 0.50 39.96 8.64
CA GLY A 19 -0.08 40.97 7.77
C GLY A 19 -1.46 40.51 7.31
N CYS A 20 -2.51 41.15 7.83
CA CYS A 20 -3.86 41.07 7.28
C CYS A 20 -3.97 41.95 6.01
N GLY A 21 -4.73 41.46 5.01
CA GLY A 21 -5.17 42.20 3.81
C GLY A 21 -4.28 41.92 2.59
N ASN A 22 -4.76 41.40 1.46
CA ASN A 22 -6.04 41.64 0.79
C ASN A 22 -6.47 40.37 0.01
N LYS A 23 -7.77 40.07 0.01
CA LYS A 23 -8.36 38.98 -0.78
C LYS A 23 -8.23 39.29 -2.28
N ASN A 24 -7.98 38.24 -3.06
CA ASN A 24 -7.98 38.19 -4.53
C ASN A 24 -6.70 38.70 -5.24
N ALA A 25 -5.67 37.86 -5.27
CA ALA A 25 -4.80 37.70 -6.43
C ALA A 25 -3.93 36.45 -6.27
N SER A 26 -3.96 35.58 -7.29
CA SER A 26 -2.89 34.64 -7.63
C SER A 26 -2.69 33.41 -6.73
N THR A 27 -3.61 32.45 -6.81
CA THR A 27 -3.25 31.03 -6.62
C THR A 27 -2.54 30.52 -7.87
N GLU A 28 -1.28 30.92 -8.09
CA GLU A 28 -0.34 30.04 -8.77
C GLU A 28 0.11 29.01 -7.72
N VAL A 29 -0.70 27.96 -7.57
CA VAL A 29 -0.22 26.73 -6.93
C VAL A 29 0.80 26.16 -7.91
N LEU A 30 2.08 26.45 -7.67
CA LEU A 30 3.23 25.76 -8.28
C LEU A 30 3.07 24.26 -8.01
N ARG A 31 2.35 23.55 -8.89
CA ARG A 31 2.35 22.09 -8.93
C ARG A 31 3.72 21.68 -9.48
N PRO A 32 4.47 20.81 -8.78
CA PRO A 32 5.74 20.31 -9.30
C PRO A 32 5.53 19.64 -10.66
N ASP A 33 6.46 19.83 -11.61
CA ASP A 33 6.47 19.15 -12.91
C ASP A 33 6.27 17.65 -12.67
N GLU A 34 5.15 17.09 -13.15
CA GLU A 34 4.80 15.71 -12.90
C GLU A 34 5.84 14.73 -13.47
N ASN A 35 6.62 15.14 -14.48
CA ASN A 35 7.75 14.36 -14.99
C ASN A 35 8.98 14.40 -14.07
N ALA A 36 9.20 15.52 -13.38
CA ALA A 36 10.24 15.64 -12.35
C ALA A 36 9.86 14.80 -11.12
N ALA A 37 8.58 14.83 -10.74
CA ALA A 37 8.05 13.93 -9.73
C ALA A 37 8.21 12.47 -10.16
N LEU A 38 7.82 12.09 -11.38
CA LEU A 38 7.93 10.73 -11.94
C LEU A 38 9.35 10.18 -11.86
N SER A 39 10.36 10.99 -12.18
CA SER A 39 11.77 10.58 -12.13
C SER A 39 12.23 10.20 -10.71
N GLN A 40 11.67 10.84 -9.67
CA GLN A 40 11.90 10.47 -8.27
C GLN A 40 11.10 9.22 -7.84
N ARG A 41 10.08 8.80 -8.61
CA ARG A 41 9.27 7.61 -8.30
C ARG A 41 9.89 6.31 -8.80
N LEU A 42 10.82 6.43 -9.75
CA LEU A 42 11.48 5.35 -10.47
C LEU A 42 12.80 4.95 -9.80
N GLU A 43 12.77 4.64 -8.51
CA GLU A 43 13.94 4.06 -7.82
C GLU A 43 14.19 2.63 -8.35
N PRO A 44 15.33 2.34 -9.00
CA PRO A 44 15.64 1.00 -9.47
C PRO A 44 15.97 0.11 -8.28
N THR A 45 15.21 -0.96 -8.09
CA THR A 45 15.58 -1.99 -7.11
C THR A 45 16.40 -3.07 -7.80
N HIS A 46 17.48 -3.53 -7.16
CA HIS A 46 18.32 -4.64 -7.68
C HIS A 46 17.67 -6.01 -7.47
N ARG A 47 16.34 -6.06 -7.43
CA ARG A 47 15.57 -7.24 -7.06
C ARG A 47 15.07 -7.97 -8.31
N PRO A 48 14.84 -9.30 -8.22
CA PRO A 48 14.32 -10.07 -9.34
C PRO A 48 13.07 -9.43 -9.96
N VAL A 49 13.08 -9.36 -11.29
CA VAL A 49 11.95 -8.85 -12.08
C VAL A 49 10.90 -9.96 -12.24
N LEU A 50 9.65 -9.63 -11.97
CA LEU A 50 8.49 -10.49 -12.16
C LEU A 50 7.82 -10.24 -13.52
N VAL A 51 7.72 -8.97 -13.93
CA VAL A 51 7.18 -8.58 -15.24
C VAL A 51 8.10 -7.55 -15.87
N GLU A 52 8.61 -7.87 -17.05
CA GLU A 52 9.45 -6.96 -17.82
C GLU A 52 8.65 -5.81 -18.43
N ALA A 53 9.26 -4.64 -18.51
CA ALA A 53 8.70 -3.39 -19.00
C ALA A 53 8.05 -3.50 -20.39
N LYS A 54 8.60 -4.35 -21.26
CA LYS A 54 8.11 -4.57 -22.63
C LYS A 54 6.71 -5.20 -22.68
N PHE A 55 6.31 -5.90 -21.63
CA PHE A 55 5.00 -6.54 -21.52
C PHE A 55 3.96 -5.69 -20.78
N LEU A 56 4.37 -4.53 -20.26
CA LEU A 56 3.52 -3.61 -19.52
C LEU A 56 3.09 -2.47 -20.44
N GLN A 57 1.87 -2.55 -20.97
CA GLN A 57 1.30 -1.51 -21.80
C GLN A 57 0.59 -0.45 -20.94
N PRO A 58 0.68 0.84 -21.31
CA PRO A 58 -0.11 1.88 -20.65
C PRO A 58 -1.60 1.58 -20.72
N PHE A 59 -2.40 2.23 -19.88
CA PHE A 59 -3.85 2.17 -20.02
C PHE A 59 -4.28 2.92 -21.28
N LEU A 60 -5.24 2.35 -22.02
CA LEU A 60 -5.76 2.93 -23.26
C LEU A 60 -6.70 4.11 -22.99
N ASN A 61 -7.39 4.11 -21.84
CA ASN A 61 -8.20 5.19 -21.28
C ASN A 61 -7.97 5.19 -19.75
N GLN A 62 -8.04 6.35 -19.07
CA GLN A 62 -7.73 6.51 -17.62
C GLN A 62 -8.70 5.79 -16.65
N GLN A 63 -9.42 4.77 -17.10
CA GLN A 63 -10.38 4.02 -16.32
C GLN A 63 -9.66 2.99 -15.43
N LEU A 64 -9.08 3.48 -14.32
CA LEU A 64 -8.79 2.64 -13.17
C LEU A 64 -9.82 2.93 -12.06
N ALA A 65 -9.98 1.97 -11.16
CA ALA A 65 -10.27 2.30 -9.77
C ALA A 65 -9.06 3.07 -9.21
N GLU A 66 -9.01 4.37 -9.47
CA GLU A 66 -7.87 5.25 -9.13
C GLU A 66 -7.51 5.21 -7.64
N ALA A 67 -8.47 4.85 -6.77
CA ALA A 67 -8.33 4.88 -5.32
C ALA A 67 -7.16 4.01 -4.81
N ASP A 68 -7.06 2.76 -5.25
CA ASP A 68 -6.05 1.83 -4.72
C ASP A 68 -4.65 2.11 -5.28
N VAL A 69 -4.54 2.50 -6.56
CA VAL A 69 -3.25 2.84 -7.17
C VAL A 69 -2.72 4.16 -6.65
N SER A 70 -3.59 5.17 -6.46
CA SER A 70 -3.20 6.45 -5.88
C SER A 70 -2.79 6.31 -4.42
N GLY A 71 -3.56 5.59 -3.61
CA GLY A 71 -3.22 5.31 -2.22
C GLY A 71 -1.92 4.52 -2.07
N PHE A 72 -1.66 3.57 -2.96
CA PHE A 72 -0.40 2.84 -2.98
C PHE A 72 0.78 3.73 -3.40
N ARG A 73 0.61 4.58 -4.41
CA ARG A 73 1.61 5.57 -4.81
C ARG A 73 1.98 6.48 -3.64
N ASP A 74 0.98 6.98 -2.91
CA ASP A 74 1.21 7.87 -1.78
C ASP A 74 1.95 7.14 -0.65
N TYR A 75 1.60 5.87 -0.38
CA TYR A 75 2.38 4.99 0.52
C TYR A 75 3.84 4.81 0.08
N LEU A 76 4.10 4.68 -1.23
CA LEU A 76 5.46 4.55 -1.75
C LEU A 76 6.31 5.81 -1.58
N HIS A 77 5.70 7.00 -1.60
CA HIS A 77 6.41 8.28 -1.54
C HIS A 77 6.41 8.96 -0.17
N ALA A 78 5.73 8.38 0.82
CA ALA A 78 5.85 8.82 2.19
C ALA A 78 7.33 8.78 2.63
N GLN A 79 7.89 9.95 2.97
CA GLN A 79 9.30 10.06 3.38
C GLN A 79 9.55 9.43 4.77
N GLU A 80 8.54 9.44 5.62
CA GLU A 80 8.51 8.83 6.95
C GLU A 80 7.29 7.93 7.07
N GLY A 81 7.37 6.92 7.94
CA GLY A 81 6.29 5.98 8.19
C GLY A 81 6.62 4.51 7.86
N ASN A 82 5.60 3.67 7.86
CA ASN A 82 5.72 2.21 7.81
C ASN A 82 6.64 1.66 6.70
N ARG A 83 6.64 2.25 5.49
CA ARG A 83 7.48 1.76 4.38
C ARG A 83 8.98 1.87 4.68
N SER A 84 9.44 3.04 5.12
CA SER A 84 10.87 3.26 5.40
C SER A 84 11.32 2.43 6.60
N ALA A 85 10.47 2.31 7.62
CA ALA A 85 10.67 1.42 8.76
C ALA A 85 10.77 -0.06 8.36
N LEU A 86 9.89 -0.54 7.48
CA LEU A 86 9.92 -1.90 6.92
C LEU A 86 11.22 -2.15 6.14
N GLN A 87 11.65 -1.19 5.32
CA GLN A 87 12.90 -1.32 4.57
C GLN A 87 14.12 -1.41 5.50
N GLN A 88 14.21 -0.56 6.52
CA GLN A 88 15.27 -0.63 7.52
C GLN A 88 15.24 -1.96 8.29
N PHE A 89 14.04 -2.47 8.58
CA PHE A 89 13.88 -3.74 9.28
C PHE A 89 14.32 -4.92 8.42
N ARG A 90 13.92 -4.94 7.14
CA ARG A 90 14.39 -5.87 6.12
C ARG A 90 15.93 -5.89 6.03
N ASP A 91 16.56 -4.73 6.04
CA ASP A 91 18.02 -4.61 5.97
C ASP A 91 18.70 -5.18 7.22
N LYS A 92 18.14 -4.92 8.42
CA LYS A 92 18.60 -5.53 9.68
C LYS A 92 18.46 -7.05 9.69
N LEU A 93 17.43 -7.58 9.04
CA LEU A 93 17.22 -9.02 8.88
C LEU A 93 18.16 -9.66 7.84
N GLN A 94 18.87 -8.84 7.05
CA GLN A 94 19.80 -9.29 6.01
C GLN A 94 19.13 -10.24 4.99
N LEU A 95 17.89 -9.92 4.61
CA LEU A 95 17.13 -10.77 3.69
C LEU A 95 17.74 -10.80 2.30
N LYS A 96 17.74 -11.98 1.67
CA LYS A 96 18.23 -12.16 0.31
C LYS A 96 17.36 -11.41 -0.70
N ALA A 97 17.91 -11.09 -1.86
CA ALA A 97 17.18 -10.38 -2.92
C ALA A 97 15.90 -11.11 -3.37
N ASN A 98 15.91 -12.46 -3.33
CA ASN A 98 14.78 -13.31 -3.67
C ASN A 98 13.85 -13.65 -2.48
N GLN A 99 14.02 -13.02 -1.32
CA GLN A 99 13.15 -13.19 -0.17
C GLN A 99 12.33 -11.94 0.09
N ILE A 100 11.04 -12.07 0.39
CA ILE A 100 10.18 -10.95 0.76
C ILE A 100 9.73 -11.03 2.22
N LEU A 101 9.59 -9.88 2.88
CA LEU A 101 9.07 -9.74 4.23
C LEU A 101 7.63 -9.23 4.18
N VAL A 102 6.68 -9.98 4.72
CA VAL A 102 5.28 -9.56 4.78
C VAL A 102 4.85 -9.52 6.25
N LEU A 103 4.67 -8.32 6.77
CA LEU A 103 4.22 -8.03 8.13
C LEU A 103 2.80 -7.47 8.15
N GLY A 104 2.41 -6.77 7.07
CA GLY A 104 1.22 -5.93 7.06
C GLY A 104 1.46 -4.58 7.73
N VAL A 105 0.52 -3.66 7.53
CA VAL A 105 0.52 -2.31 8.11
C VAL A 105 -0.83 -2.09 8.77
N GLU A 106 -0.96 -1.38 9.88
CA GLU A 106 -2.30 -1.12 10.45
C GLU A 106 -3.02 -0.02 9.64
N LYS A 107 -3.99 -0.40 8.78
CA LYS A 107 -4.88 0.56 8.10
C LYS A 107 -6.30 -0.03 7.90
N PRO A 108 -7.35 0.80 7.76
CA PRO A 108 -8.70 0.30 7.47
C PRO A 108 -8.79 -0.44 6.13
N GLY A 109 -9.71 -1.41 6.03
CA GLY A 109 -10.05 -2.07 4.76
C GLY A 109 -9.02 -3.06 4.20
N GLN A 110 -8.08 -3.52 5.02
CA GLN A 110 -7.07 -4.50 4.61
C GLN A 110 -7.55 -5.94 4.66
N GLN A 111 -6.86 -6.78 3.89
CA GLN A 111 -7.04 -8.23 3.93
C GLN A 111 -6.21 -8.83 5.05
N SER A 112 -6.76 -9.81 5.76
CA SER A 112 -6.05 -10.48 6.87
C SER A 112 -4.81 -11.22 6.36
N LEU A 113 -3.62 -10.88 6.87
CA LEU A 113 -2.41 -11.65 6.57
C LEU A 113 -2.52 -13.07 7.15
N GLN A 114 -3.20 -13.24 8.28
CA GLN A 114 -3.41 -14.54 8.91
C GLN A 114 -4.23 -15.50 8.05
N GLU A 115 -4.99 -15.01 7.07
CA GLU A 115 -5.88 -15.79 6.22
C GLU A 115 -5.47 -15.74 4.74
N PHE A 116 -4.18 -15.48 4.44
CA PHE A 116 -3.73 -15.24 3.05
C PHE A 116 -3.99 -16.41 2.08
N LEU A 117 -4.26 -17.62 2.58
CA LEU A 117 -4.65 -18.77 1.74
C LEU A 117 -6.13 -18.76 1.33
N ASN A 118 -6.95 -17.99 2.04
CA ASN A 118 -8.41 -17.97 1.93
C ASN A 118 -8.95 -16.62 1.45
N ASN A 119 -8.05 -15.68 1.14
CA ASN A 119 -8.41 -14.36 0.63
C ASN A 119 -7.63 -14.03 -0.65
N ASP A 120 -7.89 -12.84 -1.18
CA ASP A 120 -7.37 -12.37 -2.45
C ASP A 120 -6.03 -11.63 -2.32
N LEU A 121 -5.35 -11.68 -1.18
CA LEU A 121 -4.19 -10.82 -0.90
C LEU A 121 -3.12 -10.90 -1.99
N PHE A 122 -2.78 -12.12 -2.45
CA PHE A 122 -1.78 -12.32 -3.49
C PHE A 122 -2.26 -11.85 -4.87
N ALA A 123 -3.52 -12.09 -5.21
CA ALA A 123 -4.10 -11.64 -6.47
C ALA A 123 -4.20 -10.11 -6.51
N SER A 124 -4.72 -9.49 -5.45
CA SER A 124 -4.82 -8.04 -5.32
C SER A 124 -3.46 -7.35 -5.32
N ALA A 125 -2.44 -7.93 -4.65
CA ALA A 125 -1.08 -7.38 -4.70
C ALA A 125 -0.48 -7.48 -6.11
N ASN A 126 -0.70 -8.59 -6.82
CA ASN A 126 -0.26 -8.76 -8.21
C ASN A 126 -0.89 -7.71 -9.14
N ASP A 127 -2.20 -7.52 -9.03
CA ASP A 127 -2.92 -6.54 -9.84
C ASP A 127 -2.48 -5.11 -9.51
N LEU A 128 -2.33 -4.78 -8.22
CA LEU A 128 -1.94 -3.45 -7.76
C LEU A 128 -0.57 -3.05 -8.31
N VAL A 129 0.45 -3.93 -8.27
CA VAL A 129 1.79 -3.59 -8.78
C VAL A 129 1.83 -3.46 -10.29
N ILE A 130 1.07 -4.30 -11.01
CA ILE A 130 0.95 -4.23 -12.47
C ILE A 130 0.22 -2.95 -12.85
N ASN A 131 -0.91 -2.65 -12.21
CA ASN A 131 -1.69 -1.44 -12.42
C ASN A 131 -0.88 -0.19 -12.12
N HIS A 132 -0.12 -0.17 -11.02
CA HIS A 132 0.78 0.94 -10.71
C HIS A 132 1.86 1.12 -11.79
N ALA A 133 2.47 0.05 -12.28
CA ALA A 133 3.47 0.14 -13.35
C ALA A 133 2.87 0.60 -14.69
N ARG A 134 1.65 0.15 -15.03
CA ARG A 134 0.91 0.60 -16.20
C ARG A 134 0.51 2.06 -16.08
N PHE A 135 0.02 2.47 -14.91
CA PHE A 135 -0.32 3.87 -14.58
C PHE A 135 0.87 4.79 -14.76
N LEU A 136 2.06 4.39 -14.26
CA LEU A 136 3.29 5.16 -14.46
C LEU A 136 3.66 5.31 -15.94
N LYS A 137 3.24 4.40 -16.83
CA LYS A 137 3.47 4.46 -18.28
C LYS A 137 2.37 5.20 -19.05
N THR A 138 1.21 5.40 -18.43
CA THR A 138 0.09 6.13 -19.03
C THR A 138 0.46 7.60 -19.08
N PRO A 139 0.46 8.24 -20.26
CA PRO A 139 0.70 9.66 -20.35
C PRO A 139 -0.33 10.42 -19.50
N VAL A 140 0.16 11.40 -18.75
CA VAL A 140 -0.72 12.36 -18.08
C VAL A 140 -1.48 13.11 -19.16
N GLU A 141 -2.79 13.28 -19.01
CA GLU A 141 -3.52 14.24 -19.85
C GLU A 141 -2.86 15.60 -19.70
N GLY A 142 -2.17 16.04 -20.76
CA GLY A 142 -1.45 17.30 -20.75
C GLY A 142 -2.39 18.44 -20.40
N GLN A 143 -1.85 19.48 -19.76
CA GLN A 143 -2.60 20.73 -19.55
C GLN A 143 -3.25 21.13 -20.87
N GLY A 144 -4.55 21.44 -20.80
CA GLY A 144 -5.33 21.87 -21.95
C GLY A 144 -4.62 22.99 -22.72
N LYS A 145 -4.97 23.14 -24.00
CA LYS A 145 -4.38 24.14 -24.89
C LYS A 145 -4.31 25.51 -24.19
N GLY A 146 -3.12 26.09 -24.11
CA GLY A 146 -2.93 27.39 -23.47
C GLY A 146 -3.68 28.50 -24.22
N GLU A 147 -4.12 29.53 -23.51
CA GLU A 147 -4.90 30.65 -24.07
C GLU A 147 -4.20 31.34 -25.25
N PHE A 148 -2.87 31.39 -25.22
CA PHE A 148 -2.03 32.00 -26.26
C PHE A 148 -1.29 30.97 -27.13
N GLU A 149 -1.61 29.69 -27.00
CA GLU A 149 -0.99 28.60 -27.75
C GLU A 149 -1.76 28.34 -29.05
N THR A 150 -1.07 28.22 -30.19
CA THR A 150 -1.72 27.75 -31.42
C THR A 150 -2.05 26.26 -31.34
N THR A 151 -2.98 25.77 -32.15
CA THR A 151 -3.31 24.32 -32.17
C THR A 151 -2.09 23.47 -32.57
N GLU A 152 -1.24 23.97 -33.46
CA GLU A 152 -0.01 23.29 -33.89
C GLU A 152 1.04 23.25 -32.78
N GLN A 153 1.23 24.37 -32.05
CA GLN A 153 2.12 24.41 -30.89
C GLN A 153 1.64 23.47 -29.77
N TYR A 154 0.33 23.44 -29.53
CA TYR A 154 -0.29 22.52 -28.57
C TYR A 154 0.00 21.06 -28.93
N GLN A 155 -0.22 20.66 -30.19
CA GLN A 155 0.07 19.30 -30.65
C GLN A 155 1.56 18.96 -30.53
N GLN A 156 2.46 19.88 -30.91
CA GLN A 156 3.90 19.69 -30.78
C GLN A 156 4.33 19.53 -29.32
N ARG A 157 3.80 20.34 -28.40
CA ARG A 157 4.05 20.23 -26.96
C ARG A 157 3.57 18.88 -26.43
N LEU A 158 2.35 18.49 -26.74
CA LEU A 158 1.78 17.20 -26.31
C LEU A 158 2.62 16.02 -26.83
N HIS A 159 3.04 16.05 -28.10
CA HIS A 159 3.94 15.03 -28.65
C HIS A 159 5.30 14.98 -27.94
N ALA A 160 5.90 16.13 -27.64
CA ALA A 160 7.18 16.21 -26.95
C ALA A 160 7.08 15.70 -25.49
N GLU A 161 6.02 16.09 -24.77
CA GLU A 161 5.72 15.62 -23.42
C GLU A 161 5.50 14.10 -23.39
N ASN A 162 4.69 13.57 -24.32
CA ASN A 162 4.46 12.13 -24.44
C ASN A 162 5.74 11.36 -24.79
N ALA A 163 6.59 11.89 -25.66
CA ALA A 163 7.88 11.29 -26.00
C ALA A 163 8.83 11.29 -24.80
N LYS A 164 8.88 12.39 -24.03
CA LYS A 164 9.67 12.49 -22.80
C LYS A 164 9.18 11.49 -21.75
N HIS A 165 7.88 11.44 -21.50
CA HIS A 165 7.24 10.50 -20.57
C HIS A 165 7.54 9.05 -20.95
N LYS A 166 7.31 8.67 -22.21
CA LYS A 166 7.61 7.32 -22.72
C LYS A 166 9.08 6.94 -22.54
N LYS A 167 10.01 7.89 -22.71
CA LYS A 167 11.44 7.66 -22.48
C LYS A 167 11.74 7.42 -21.00
N LEU A 168 11.16 8.22 -20.10
CA LEU A 168 11.32 8.07 -18.65
C LEU A 168 10.76 6.74 -18.15
N THR A 169 9.65 6.28 -18.73
CA THR A 169 8.92 5.11 -18.22
C THR A 169 9.21 3.82 -19.00
N ALA A 170 10.11 3.88 -19.99
CA ALA A 170 10.46 2.74 -20.83
C ALA A 170 10.98 1.54 -20.02
N GLN A 171 11.66 1.79 -18.89
CA GLN A 171 12.30 0.77 -18.07
C GLN A 171 11.48 0.34 -16.84
N VAL A 172 10.27 0.87 -16.66
CA VAL A 172 9.42 0.48 -15.51
C VAL A 172 9.07 -1.01 -15.61
N ASN A 173 9.62 -1.79 -14.69
CA ASN A 173 9.35 -3.20 -14.48
C ASN A 173 8.45 -3.38 -13.24
N VAL A 174 7.88 -4.57 -13.08
CA VAL A 174 7.39 -5.05 -11.78
C VAL A 174 8.46 -5.96 -11.19
N ASP A 175 9.02 -5.57 -10.05
CA ASP A 175 10.04 -6.34 -9.32
C ASP A 175 9.53 -6.86 -7.96
N LEU A 176 10.32 -7.70 -7.31
CA LEU A 176 9.98 -8.23 -5.98
C LEU A 176 9.90 -7.18 -4.87
N GLY A 177 10.59 -6.04 -5.00
CA GLY A 177 10.49 -4.96 -4.03
C GLY A 177 9.12 -4.32 -4.06
N ARG A 178 8.62 -4.02 -5.26
CA ARG A 178 7.26 -3.48 -5.44
C ARG A 178 6.19 -4.47 -5.00
N LEU A 179 6.39 -5.77 -5.24
CA LEU A 179 5.48 -6.79 -4.74
C LEU A 179 5.44 -6.82 -3.21
N GLU A 180 6.60 -6.75 -2.55
CA GLU A 180 6.69 -6.70 -1.09
C GLU A 180 6.00 -5.46 -0.51
N ASP A 181 6.21 -4.30 -1.12
CA ASP A 181 5.53 -3.05 -0.76
C ASP A 181 4.00 -3.21 -0.88
N ALA A 182 3.50 -3.79 -1.98
CA ALA A 182 2.07 -3.98 -2.21
C ALA A 182 1.44 -4.99 -1.24
N LEU A 183 2.13 -6.09 -0.93
CA LEU A 183 1.67 -7.08 0.04
C LEU A 183 1.53 -6.46 1.43
N ASN A 184 2.53 -5.69 1.88
CA ASN A 184 2.46 -5.01 3.18
C ASN A 184 1.40 -3.89 3.19
N TYR A 185 1.24 -3.18 2.08
CA TYR A 185 0.20 -2.16 1.95
C TYR A 185 -1.21 -2.77 2.08
N LEU A 186 -1.48 -3.92 1.46
CA LEU A 186 -2.81 -4.55 1.43
C LEU A 186 -3.11 -5.44 2.64
N ALA A 187 -2.10 -5.89 3.37
CA ALA A 187 -2.25 -6.84 4.47
C ALA A 187 -2.41 -6.16 5.83
N ALA A 188 -3.36 -6.64 6.63
CA ALA A 188 -3.46 -6.33 8.05
C ALA A 188 -2.46 -7.20 8.84
N PRO A 189 -1.75 -6.64 9.83
CA PRO A 189 -0.79 -7.39 10.62
C PRO A 189 -1.47 -8.43 11.51
N ILE A 190 -0.69 -9.39 11.99
CA ILE A 190 -1.18 -10.48 12.85
C ILE A 190 -0.80 -10.15 14.30
N PRO A 191 -1.64 -9.48 15.09
CA PRO A 191 -1.34 -9.18 16.47
C PRO A 191 -1.29 -10.45 17.32
N ILE A 192 -0.48 -10.41 18.38
CA ILE A 192 -0.52 -11.38 19.47
C ILE A 192 -0.60 -10.60 20.77
N ASN A 193 -1.56 -10.94 21.63
CA ASN A 193 -1.70 -10.44 22.98
C ASN A 193 -1.98 -11.59 23.97
N VAL A 194 -0.92 -12.13 24.57
CA VAL A 194 -1.02 -13.26 25.51
C VAL A 194 -1.46 -12.87 26.92
N LEU A 195 -1.70 -11.59 27.20
CA LEU A 195 -2.04 -11.06 28.52
C LEU A 195 -3.53 -10.72 28.67
N SER A 196 -4.30 -10.74 27.58
CA SER A 196 -5.71 -10.36 27.60
C SER A 196 -6.62 -11.55 27.95
N PRO A 197 -7.46 -11.45 29.00
CA PRO A 197 -8.35 -12.53 29.42
C PRO A 197 -9.49 -12.85 28.42
N THR A 198 -9.70 -11.99 27.42
CA THR A 198 -10.71 -12.18 26.37
C THR A 198 -10.10 -12.60 25.03
N ALA A 199 -8.77 -12.62 24.90
CA ALA A 199 -8.10 -13.05 23.69
C ALA A 199 -7.82 -14.56 23.75
N GLU A 200 -7.96 -15.25 22.61
CA GLU A 200 -7.60 -16.68 22.50
C GLU A 200 -6.11 -16.87 22.20
N ASP A 201 -5.36 -15.77 22.23
CA ASP A 201 -3.93 -15.76 22.01
C ASP A 201 -3.21 -16.46 23.16
N SER A 202 -2.22 -17.27 22.83
CA SER A 202 -1.46 -17.99 23.83
C SER A 202 -0.02 -18.22 23.39
N ALA A 203 0.87 -18.36 24.36
CA ALA A 203 2.23 -18.81 24.13
C ALA A 203 2.63 -19.77 25.23
N GLN A 204 2.92 -21.01 24.84
CA GLN A 204 3.22 -22.12 25.75
C GLN A 204 4.52 -22.79 25.33
N TYR A 205 5.25 -23.32 26.29
CA TYR A 205 6.48 -24.07 26.07
C TYR A 205 6.44 -25.39 26.83
N ASP A 206 6.62 -26.49 26.09
CA ASP A 206 6.82 -27.83 26.63
C ASP A 206 8.32 -28.07 26.80
N VAL A 207 8.79 -28.08 28.05
CA VAL A 207 10.21 -28.24 28.39
C VAL A 207 10.72 -29.64 28.10
N ASP A 208 9.87 -30.66 28.25
CA ASP A 208 10.25 -32.06 28.05
C ASP A 208 10.46 -32.36 26.56
N ARG A 209 9.66 -31.74 25.70
CA ARG A 209 9.74 -31.88 24.24
C ARG A 209 10.57 -30.79 23.57
N GLN A 210 10.91 -29.72 24.29
CA GLN A 210 11.56 -28.51 23.77
C GLN A 210 10.77 -27.90 22.59
N VAL A 211 9.46 -27.81 22.75
CA VAL A 211 8.53 -27.32 21.73
C VAL A 211 7.79 -26.09 22.23
N MET A 212 7.75 -25.05 21.42
CA MET A 212 6.95 -23.86 21.64
C MET A 212 5.70 -23.87 20.76
N HIS A 213 4.57 -23.46 21.34
CA HIS A 213 3.30 -23.27 20.65
C HIS A 213 2.83 -21.84 20.88
N ILE A 214 2.61 -21.11 19.78
CA ILE A 214 2.06 -19.76 19.78
C ILE A 214 0.72 -19.78 19.03
N GLN A 215 -0.27 -19.12 19.58
CA GLN A 215 -1.59 -18.92 19.00
C GLN A 215 -1.86 -17.42 18.86
N ALA A 216 -2.26 -17.00 17.66
CA ALA A 216 -2.68 -15.64 17.35
C ALA A 216 -4.11 -15.70 16.79
N SER A 217 -5.04 -15.00 17.41
CA SER A 217 -6.46 -15.07 17.14
C SER A 217 -6.99 -13.73 16.65
N SER A 218 -7.91 -13.81 15.68
CA SER A 218 -8.65 -12.67 15.17
C SER A 218 -10.12 -13.04 15.07
N THR A 219 -10.98 -12.13 15.50
CA THR A 219 -12.44 -12.31 15.38
C THR A 219 -12.94 -11.49 14.21
N THR A 220 -13.58 -12.17 13.25
CA THR A 220 -14.31 -11.52 12.16
C THR A 220 -15.76 -11.39 12.58
N THR A 221 -16.19 -10.17 12.92
CA THR A 221 -17.56 -9.87 13.30
C THR A 221 -18.37 -9.46 12.08
N ALA A 222 -19.24 -10.35 11.61
CA ALA A 222 -20.28 -10.02 10.63
C ALA A 222 -21.62 -9.80 11.38
N ASP A 223 -22.22 -10.89 11.86
CA ASP A 223 -23.47 -10.87 12.64
C ASP A 223 -23.40 -11.90 13.79
N TYR A 224 -24.40 -11.91 14.68
CA TYR A 224 -24.43 -12.74 15.90
C TYR A 224 -24.20 -14.24 15.65
N TYR A 225 -24.67 -14.78 14.52
CA TYR A 225 -24.54 -16.21 14.15
C TYR A 225 -23.44 -16.50 13.11
N SER A 226 -22.89 -15.47 12.47
CA SER A 226 -21.89 -15.60 11.39
C SER A 226 -20.48 -15.18 11.80
N SER A 227 -20.33 -14.71 13.05
CA SER A 227 -19.03 -14.32 13.59
C SER A 227 -18.12 -15.54 13.78
N LEU A 228 -16.92 -15.47 13.22
CA LEU A 228 -15.91 -16.53 13.28
C LEU A 228 -14.68 -16.05 14.05
N VAL A 229 -14.08 -16.98 14.80
CA VAL A 229 -12.74 -16.81 15.36
C VAL A 229 -11.78 -17.62 14.50
N SER A 230 -10.77 -16.94 13.98
CA SER A 230 -9.67 -17.52 13.23
C SER A 230 -8.43 -17.51 14.11
N THR A 231 -7.78 -18.66 14.27
CA THR A 231 -6.57 -18.81 15.11
C THR A 231 -5.43 -19.39 14.28
N LEU A 232 -4.37 -18.63 14.11
CA LEU A 232 -3.11 -19.10 13.54
C LEU A 232 -2.34 -19.82 14.62
N ASN A 233 -2.04 -21.09 14.37
CA ASN A 233 -1.30 -21.94 15.29
C ASN A 233 0.11 -22.17 14.72
N LEU A 234 1.12 -21.74 15.48
CA LEU A 234 2.53 -21.87 15.15
C LEU A 234 3.21 -22.80 16.15
N ILE A 235 3.80 -23.89 15.65
CA ILE A 235 4.53 -24.87 16.47
C ILE A 235 5.96 -24.98 15.93
N PHE A 236 6.94 -24.94 16.82
CA PHE A 236 8.35 -25.02 16.46
C PHE A 236 9.21 -25.52 17.63
N SER A 237 10.37 -26.08 17.32
CA SER A 237 11.37 -26.44 18.33
C SER A 237 12.12 -25.20 18.81
N ALA A 238 12.31 -25.08 20.12
CA ALA A 238 13.05 -23.98 20.74
C ALA A 238 13.88 -24.48 21.92
N SER A 239 15.11 -23.99 22.04
CA SER A 239 15.90 -24.23 23.25
C SER A 239 15.22 -23.57 24.45
N VAL A 240 15.49 -24.07 25.67
CA VAL A 240 14.92 -23.49 26.89
C VAL A 240 15.22 -22.00 26.99
N LYS A 241 16.46 -21.61 26.67
CA LYS A 241 16.90 -20.22 26.69
C LYS A 241 16.14 -19.35 25.68
N ASP A 242 15.92 -19.85 24.46
CA ASP A 242 15.17 -19.10 23.44
C ASP A 242 13.70 -18.96 23.85
N ALA A 243 13.10 -20.02 24.39
CA ALA A 243 11.72 -20.01 24.86
C ALA A 243 11.53 -19.03 26.03
N GLU A 244 12.46 -18.99 27.00
CA GLU A 244 12.45 -18.01 28.08
C GLU A 244 12.48 -16.57 27.56
N ILE A 245 13.35 -16.28 26.59
CA ILE A 245 13.45 -14.95 25.96
C ILE A 245 12.14 -14.60 25.23
N ILE A 246 11.60 -15.52 24.43
CA ILE A 246 10.38 -15.26 23.65
C ILE A 246 9.20 -15.03 24.60
N LEU A 247 8.98 -15.92 25.58
CA LEU A 247 7.89 -15.79 26.55
C LEU A 247 8.02 -14.52 27.40
N GLY A 248 9.25 -14.16 27.79
CA GLY A 248 9.52 -12.92 28.50
C GLY A 248 9.08 -11.69 27.71
N ASN A 249 9.45 -11.62 26.43
CA ASN A 249 9.07 -10.50 25.56
C ASN A 249 7.56 -10.46 25.25
N LEU A 250 6.93 -11.61 25.04
CA LEU A 250 5.48 -11.69 24.80
C LEU A 250 4.66 -11.24 26.01
N ARG A 251 5.23 -11.33 27.23
CA ARG A 251 4.56 -10.94 28.48
C ARG A 251 4.91 -9.52 28.94
N ASP A 252 5.78 -8.80 28.23
CA ASP A 252 6.20 -7.44 28.55
C ASP A 252 5.65 -6.43 27.53
N GLU A 253 4.33 -6.18 27.59
CA GLU A 253 3.59 -5.37 26.59
C GLU A 253 3.25 -3.95 27.04
N ARG A 254 3.94 -3.38 28.04
CA ARG A 254 3.49 -2.12 28.68
C ARG A 254 3.28 -0.95 27.71
N ASP A 255 3.99 -0.90 26.57
CA ASP A 255 3.79 0.09 25.49
C ASP A 255 4.10 -0.46 24.08
N LYS A 256 4.17 -1.78 23.89
CA LYS A 256 4.57 -2.41 22.63
C LYS A 256 3.63 -3.55 22.29
N ARG A 257 3.26 -3.66 21.01
CA ARG A 257 2.46 -4.76 20.51
C ARG A 257 3.34 -5.80 19.84
N ASN A 258 3.07 -7.06 20.12
CA ASN A 258 3.73 -8.20 19.50
C ASN A 258 2.93 -8.64 18.26
N TYR A 259 3.64 -9.09 17.24
CA TYR A 259 3.03 -9.48 15.97
C TYR A 259 3.77 -10.65 15.32
N LEU A 260 3.06 -11.38 14.47
CA LEU A 260 3.62 -12.34 13.53
C LEU A 260 3.68 -11.76 12.12
N GLY A 261 4.71 -12.16 11.39
CA GLY A 261 4.81 -11.96 9.95
C GLY A 261 5.48 -13.15 9.28
N PHE A 262 5.64 -13.06 7.97
CA PHE A 262 6.19 -14.14 7.16
C PHE A 262 7.40 -13.65 6.36
N ILE A 263 8.42 -14.51 6.27
CA ILE A 263 9.50 -14.38 5.31
C ILE A 263 9.25 -15.45 4.25
N PHE A 264 9.01 -15.03 3.01
CA PHE A 264 8.84 -15.92 1.88
C PHE A 264 10.10 -15.92 1.02
N SER A 265 10.50 -17.08 0.50
CA SER A 265 11.34 -17.11 -0.71
C SER A 265 10.47 -17.05 -1.95
N VAL A 266 11.02 -16.48 -3.01
CA VAL A 266 10.40 -16.46 -4.33
C VAL A 266 11.23 -17.25 -5.32
N GLN A 267 10.56 -18.14 -6.05
CA GLN A 267 11.14 -18.88 -7.16
C GLN A 267 10.16 -18.91 -8.33
N GLN A 268 10.58 -18.42 -9.49
CA GLN A 268 9.74 -18.37 -10.71
C GLN A 268 8.38 -17.69 -10.50
N GLY A 269 8.37 -16.63 -9.70
CA GLY A 269 7.15 -15.88 -9.36
C GLY A 269 6.23 -16.59 -8.38
N GLN A 270 6.61 -17.73 -7.79
CA GLN A 270 5.82 -18.39 -6.75
C GLN A 270 6.49 -18.23 -5.39
N LEU A 271 5.67 -17.97 -4.37
CA LEU A 271 6.14 -17.86 -2.98
C LEU A 271 6.26 -19.22 -2.33
N ARG A 272 7.15 -19.31 -1.36
CA ARG A 272 7.25 -20.42 -0.40
C ARG A 272 7.50 -19.83 0.96
N ILE A 273 6.77 -20.31 1.97
CA ILE A 273 7.01 -19.91 3.37
C ILE A 273 8.38 -20.47 3.76
N ASP A 274 9.36 -19.59 3.95
CA ASP A 274 10.68 -19.97 4.46
C ASP A 274 10.66 -19.94 6.00
N GLN A 275 10.22 -18.81 6.57
CA GLN A 275 10.26 -18.57 8.01
C GLN A 275 9.06 -17.73 8.47
N VAL A 276 8.72 -17.86 9.75
CA VAL A 276 7.83 -16.95 10.46
C VAL A 276 8.69 -15.99 11.28
N ILE A 277 8.31 -14.72 11.36
CA ILE A 277 9.00 -13.74 12.20
C ILE A 277 8.07 -13.31 13.33
N LEU A 278 8.59 -13.33 14.55
CA LEU A 278 7.97 -12.70 15.70
C LEU A 278 8.67 -11.35 15.92
N TYR A 279 7.89 -10.28 15.98
CA TYR A 279 8.43 -8.93 16.11
C TYR A 279 7.56 -8.05 17.02
N GLN A 280 8.17 -6.99 17.53
CA GLN A 280 7.49 -5.89 18.19
C GLN A 280 7.42 -4.69 17.26
N HIS A 281 6.29 -4.01 17.26
CA HIS A 281 6.13 -2.71 16.63
C HIS A 281 5.66 -1.69 17.68
N ASN A 282 6.35 -0.55 17.72
CA ASN A 282 5.94 0.59 18.52
C ASN A 282 5.36 1.66 17.59
N ASN A 283 4.05 1.86 17.67
CA ASN A 283 3.31 2.83 16.84
C ASN A 283 3.74 4.29 17.11
N ASN A 284 4.47 4.58 18.19
CA ASN A 284 4.94 5.95 18.47
C ASN A 284 6.23 6.31 17.74
N ASP A 285 7.06 5.33 17.39
CA ASP A 285 8.38 5.56 16.76
C ASP A 285 8.54 4.83 15.42
N ASP A 286 7.52 4.13 14.93
CA ASP A 286 7.54 3.26 13.73
C ASP A 286 8.76 2.32 13.68
N ARG A 287 9.16 1.78 14.84
CA ARG A 287 10.34 0.90 14.93
C ARG A 287 9.91 -0.55 15.07
N TYR A 288 10.36 -1.36 14.11
CA TYR A 288 10.32 -2.82 14.19
C TYR A 288 11.51 -3.39 14.97
N LEU A 289 11.22 -4.28 15.91
CA LEU A 289 12.21 -5.04 16.66
C LEU A 289 11.97 -6.53 16.46
N ARG A 290 12.96 -7.25 15.94
CA ARG A 290 12.90 -8.72 15.81
C ARG A 290 13.01 -9.35 17.20
N LEU A 291 12.02 -10.16 17.57
CA LEU A 291 12.09 -11.03 18.74
C LEU A 291 12.67 -12.40 18.36
N ALA A 292 12.15 -13.03 17.31
CA ALA A 292 12.63 -14.32 16.83
C ALA A 292 12.37 -14.51 15.33
N THR A 293 13.23 -15.29 14.67
CA THR A 293 12.98 -15.84 13.33
C THR A 293 12.85 -17.34 13.46
N ILE A 294 11.70 -17.86 13.06
CA ILE A 294 11.20 -19.18 13.43
C ILE A 294 11.09 -20.03 12.17
N ASN A 295 11.66 -21.24 12.21
CA ASN A 295 11.38 -22.28 11.22
C ASN A 295 10.23 -23.14 11.78
N PRO A 296 8.99 -22.96 11.31
CA PRO A 296 7.86 -23.71 11.84
C PRO A 296 8.01 -25.21 11.53
N SER A 297 7.70 -26.06 12.51
CA SER A 297 7.47 -27.49 12.26
C SER A 297 6.01 -27.74 11.86
N GLN A 298 5.08 -26.95 12.41
CA GLN A 298 3.69 -26.91 11.96
C GLN A 298 3.18 -25.46 11.95
N LEU A 299 2.36 -25.16 10.95
CA LEU A 299 1.63 -23.92 10.82
C LEU A 299 0.26 -24.24 10.26
N TYR A 300 -0.81 -23.87 10.96
CA TYR A 300 -2.17 -24.09 10.48
C TYR A 300 -3.12 -23.00 10.97
N LEU A 301 -4.12 -22.70 10.15
CA LEU A 301 -5.26 -21.90 10.56
C LEU A 301 -6.33 -22.83 11.11
N SER A 302 -6.90 -22.50 12.26
CA SER A 302 -8.16 -23.09 12.72
C SER A 302 -9.24 -22.03 12.75
N THR A 303 -10.42 -22.34 12.23
CA THR A 303 -11.59 -21.46 12.32
C THR A 303 -12.65 -22.14 13.16
N ARG A 304 -13.39 -21.35 13.94
CA ARG A 304 -14.55 -21.82 14.69
C ARG A 304 -15.59 -20.71 14.80
N PRO A 305 -16.88 -21.03 15.00
CA PRO A 305 -17.86 -20.01 15.34
C PRO A 305 -17.51 -19.36 16.68
N LEU A 306 -17.76 -18.05 16.79
CA LEU A 306 -17.63 -17.30 18.03
C LEU A 306 -18.58 -17.84 19.10
N ILE A 307 -19.79 -18.23 18.69
CA ILE A 307 -20.80 -18.88 19.52
C ILE A 307 -20.96 -20.33 19.03
N ALA A 308 -20.54 -21.28 19.85
CA ALA A 308 -20.68 -22.70 19.53
C ALA A 308 -22.09 -23.21 19.91
N ASP A 309 -22.95 -23.39 18.92
CA ASP A 309 -24.15 -24.23 19.02
C ASP A 309 -24.01 -25.47 18.12
N GLU A 310 -24.88 -26.47 18.30
CA GLU A 310 -24.83 -27.71 17.51
C GLU A 310 -25.05 -27.48 16.02
N SER A 311 -25.74 -26.41 15.61
CA SER A 311 -25.95 -26.05 14.20
C SER A 311 -24.71 -25.51 13.49
N ASN A 312 -23.73 -24.98 14.23
CA ASN A 312 -22.57 -24.29 13.69
C ASN A 312 -21.26 -25.09 13.80
N GLN A 313 -21.29 -26.34 14.30
CA GLN A 313 -20.11 -27.19 14.41
C GLN A 313 -19.43 -27.50 13.06
N SER A 314 -20.18 -27.45 11.95
CA SER A 314 -19.69 -27.64 10.59
C SER A 314 -18.74 -26.53 10.12
N LEU A 315 -18.74 -25.37 10.79
CA LEU A 315 -17.85 -24.23 10.50
C LEU A 315 -16.45 -24.38 11.13
N ASN A 316 -16.26 -25.42 11.95
CA ASN A 316 -14.93 -25.75 12.47
C ASN A 316 -14.06 -26.26 11.33
N SER A 317 -12.97 -25.56 11.05
CA SER A 317 -12.01 -25.98 10.05
C SER A 317 -10.59 -25.96 10.60
N LYS A 318 -9.75 -26.81 10.04
CA LYS A 318 -8.31 -26.79 10.27
C LYS A 318 -7.61 -26.91 8.92
N GLN A 319 -6.89 -25.86 8.55
CA GLN A 319 -6.20 -25.77 7.27
C GLN A 319 -4.70 -25.63 7.49
N PRO A 320 -3.89 -26.62 7.09
CA PRO A 320 -2.44 -26.51 7.19
C PRO A 320 -1.90 -25.51 6.15
N TYR A 321 -0.91 -24.72 6.57
CA TYR A 321 -0.10 -23.94 5.65
C TYR A 321 0.95 -24.85 4.99
N PRO A 322 1.19 -24.73 3.67
CA PRO A 322 2.11 -25.60 2.94
C PRO A 322 3.57 -25.16 3.18
N LEU A 323 4.12 -25.52 4.35
CA LEU A 323 5.49 -25.21 4.73
C LEU A 323 6.49 -25.81 3.75
N GLN A 324 7.49 -25.02 3.36
CA GLN A 324 8.54 -25.41 2.40
C GLN A 324 8.03 -25.87 1.02
N GLN A 325 6.75 -25.64 0.72
CA GLN A 325 6.15 -25.93 -0.58
C GLN A 325 5.77 -24.62 -1.29
N LYS A 326 5.72 -24.67 -2.62
CA LYS A 326 5.28 -23.53 -3.41
C LYS A 326 3.80 -23.27 -3.15
N LEU A 327 3.45 -22.03 -2.86
CA LEU A 327 2.07 -21.57 -2.73
C LEU A 327 1.35 -21.65 -4.09
N PRO A 328 0.03 -21.89 -4.09
CA PRO A 328 -0.77 -22.08 -5.31
C PRO A 328 -1.09 -20.76 -6.02
N PHE A 329 -0.16 -19.80 -6.01
CA PHE A 329 -0.27 -18.54 -6.74
C PHE A 329 1.06 -18.20 -7.41
N GLN A 330 1.00 -17.76 -8.67
CA GLN A 330 2.15 -17.31 -9.43
C GLN A 330 1.99 -15.85 -9.81
N PHE A 331 2.87 -14.98 -9.30
CA PHE A 331 2.92 -13.58 -9.66
C PHE A 331 3.34 -13.37 -11.12
N GLY A 332 2.74 -12.38 -11.75
CA GLY A 332 2.95 -12.02 -13.14
C GLY A 332 1.65 -11.86 -13.95
N LEU A 333 1.80 -11.61 -15.25
CA LEU A 333 0.68 -11.30 -16.15
C LEU A 333 -0.31 -12.44 -16.34
N LYS A 334 0.09 -13.71 -16.12
CA LYS A 334 -0.80 -14.86 -16.32
C LYS A 334 -2.00 -14.86 -15.36
N ASN A 335 -1.81 -14.35 -14.15
CA ASN A 335 -2.84 -14.28 -13.11
C ASN A 335 -3.26 -12.83 -12.83
N TYR A 336 -2.97 -11.92 -13.76
CA TYR A 336 -3.41 -10.54 -13.69
C TYR A 336 -4.88 -10.42 -14.08
N ARG A 337 -5.67 -9.77 -13.23
CA ARG A 337 -7.09 -9.48 -13.50
C ARG A 337 -7.18 -8.06 -14.06
N GLU A 338 -7.55 -7.93 -15.34
CA GLU A 338 -7.76 -6.62 -15.93
C GLU A 338 -8.91 -5.89 -15.21
N PRO A 339 -8.75 -4.58 -14.90
CA PRO A 339 -9.85 -3.78 -14.38
C PRO A 339 -11.03 -3.81 -15.36
N GLU A 340 -12.26 -3.91 -14.84
CA GLU A 340 -13.46 -3.77 -15.66
C GLU A 340 -13.43 -2.44 -16.42
N GLN A 341 -13.57 -2.52 -17.74
CA GLN A 341 -13.66 -1.34 -18.59
C GLN A 341 -15.01 -0.66 -18.32
N GLN A 342 -15.01 0.52 -17.72
CA GLN A 342 -16.20 1.37 -17.79
C GLN A 342 -16.45 1.69 -19.27
N ALA A 343 -17.69 1.57 -19.73
CA ALA A 343 -18.02 2.04 -21.07
C ALA A 343 -17.59 3.52 -21.18
N PRO A 344 -16.92 3.93 -22.26
CA PRO A 344 -16.61 5.35 -22.45
C PRO A 344 -17.91 6.14 -22.32
N GLU A 345 -17.90 7.21 -21.52
CA GLU A 345 -19.03 8.13 -21.52
C GLU A 345 -19.28 8.56 -22.97
N PRO A 346 -20.54 8.56 -23.44
CA PRO A 346 -20.83 9.01 -24.78
C PRO A 346 -20.32 10.44 -24.91
N ILE A 347 -19.38 10.64 -25.83
CA ILE A 347 -18.98 11.96 -26.27
C ILE A 347 -20.28 12.62 -26.72
N LEU A 348 -20.75 13.61 -25.95
CA LEU A 348 -21.79 14.52 -26.43
C LEU A 348 -21.18 15.21 -27.65
N GLU A 349 -21.47 14.67 -28.83
CA GLU A 349 -21.29 15.40 -30.08
C GLU A 349 -22.08 16.68 -29.90
N SER A 350 -21.39 17.79 -29.65
CA SER A 350 -21.97 19.11 -29.70
C SER A 350 -22.47 19.29 -31.13
N ARG A 351 -23.75 18.98 -31.38
CA ARG A 351 -24.36 19.34 -32.66
C ARG A 351 -24.23 20.85 -32.79
N PRO A 352 -23.81 21.38 -33.95
CA PRO A 352 -23.95 22.80 -34.18
C PRO A 352 -25.41 23.19 -33.91
N PRO A 353 -25.67 24.29 -33.18
CA PRO A 353 -27.03 24.67 -32.82
C PRO A 353 -27.86 24.83 -34.09
N THR A 354 -29.06 24.28 -34.07
CA THR A 354 -30.02 24.42 -35.18
C THR A 354 -30.42 25.88 -35.36
N GLU A 355 -30.80 26.30 -36.57
CA GLU A 355 -31.25 27.68 -36.85
C GLU A 355 -32.38 28.13 -35.90
N GLU A 356 -33.21 27.20 -35.42
CA GLU A 356 -34.27 27.42 -34.43
C GLU A 356 -33.72 27.79 -33.02
N GLU A 357 -32.61 27.17 -32.61
CA GLU A 357 -31.94 27.48 -31.34
C GLU A 357 -31.19 28.83 -31.41
N LEU A 358 -30.66 29.17 -32.60
CA LEU A 358 -30.06 30.49 -32.86
C LEU A 358 -31.12 31.61 -32.88
N THR A 359 -32.34 31.32 -33.36
CA THR A 359 -33.43 32.30 -33.31
C THR A 359 -33.95 32.52 -31.90
N GLN A 360 -34.02 31.48 -31.07
CA GLN A 360 -34.42 31.62 -29.65
C GLN A 360 -33.39 32.42 -28.84
N LEU A 361 -32.09 32.16 -29.02
CA LEU A 361 -31.03 32.96 -28.37
C LEU A 361 -31.03 34.44 -28.80
N SER A 362 -31.41 34.71 -30.05
CA SER A 362 -31.55 36.08 -30.56
C SER A 362 -32.80 36.79 -30.02
N LEU A 363 -33.88 36.05 -29.76
CA LEU A 363 -35.12 36.55 -29.16
C LEU A 363 -34.96 36.83 -27.65
N GLU A 364 -34.18 36.01 -26.93
CA GLU A 364 -33.85 36.23 -25.52
C GLU A 364 -32.87 37.40 -25.32
N ALA A 365 -31.93 37.61 -26.26
CA ALA A 365 -31.07 38.79 -26.24
C ALA A 365 -31.87 40.08 -26.52
N ALA A 366 -32.87 40.02 -27.40
CA ALA A 366 -33.71 41.17 -27.73
C ALA A 366 -34.74 41.52 -26.63
N SER A 367 -35.20 40.56 -25.82
CA SER A 367 -36.10 40.83 -24.69
C SER A 367 -35.37 41.41 -23.48
N SER A 368 -34.07 41.13 -23.33
CA SER A 368 -33.22 41.68 -22.27
C SER A 368 -32.84 43.16 -22.46
N GLU A 369 -32.93 43.71 -23.69
CA GLU A 369 -32.61 45.13 -23.94
C GLU A 369 -33.79 46.09 -23.67
N THR A 370 -35.01 45.57 -23.48
CA THR A 370 -36.21 46.40 -23.23
C THR A 370 -36.57 46.63 -21.76
N GLU A 371 -35.90 45.98 -20.80
CA GLU A 371 -36.11 46.23 -19.35
C GLU A 371 -35.12 47.24 -18.74
N GLY A 372 -34.24 47.84 -19.54
CA GLY A 372 -33.21 48.79 -19.10
C GLY A 372 -33.43 50.25 -19.49
N ALA A 373 -34.63 50.66 -19.90
CA ALA A 373 -34.92 52.05 -20.25
C ALA A 373 -36.33 52.48 -19.83
N LEU A 374 -36.51 52.77 -18.54
CA LEU A 374 -37.53 53.71 -18.02
C LEU A 374 -36.95 54.50 -16.85
#